data_AF-A0A928VQ03-F1
#
_entry.id   AF-A0A928VQ03-F1
#
_cell.length_a   1.000
_cell.length_b   1.000
_cell.length_c   1.000
_cell.angle_alpha   90.00
_cell.angle_beta   90.00
_cell.angle_gamma   90.00
#
_symmetry.space_group_name_H-M   'P 1'
#
loop_
_entity.id
_entity.type
_entity.pdbx_description
1 polymer ?
#
loop_
_entity_poly.entity_id
_entity_poly.type
_entity_poly.pdbx_seq_one_letter_code
_entity_poly.pdbx_strand_id
1 'polypeptide(L)'
;MNPEMTKLTHDLMALSQQRATGELVVRYKNEAVPAWKLYFYMGRLVYATGGSHSVRRWYRAMKQHCPELLNSGWLNDSAATEQPWEVDLLNQMVAQNLITTAQAKLITQSIVQEVMFALIEERFLTSQWKPNVKIAQHSAFLSVEQVITDAQKMRDGWRGSGLGYLQDWMVQFSPDLAPILKSPPNLASQVSQATFQSMIRLLQGKLTLWDVSLHMRRPLADVMRVLMPFIRQGVIELQNIPDVPAPCAVPMASDPLLSSQPKSLIACIDDSPAIGQIMESILTPQGYEVLSILNPLQGISILLERKPDLIFLDLVMPNTNGYELCTFLRKTTSFQETPIIILTGNDGVIDRVRAKLTGASEFLGKPPEPQKVLQTVQKHLGGEVSETATDSGYAVI
;
A
#
# COMPACT_ATOMS: atom_id res chain seq x y z
N MET A 1 2.34 18.43 29.40
CA MET A 1 1.08 17.95 28.78
C MET A 1 1.26 18.08 27.28
N ASN A 2 1.47 16.96 26.59
CA ASN A 2 1.99 16.93 25.22
C ASN A 2 0.83 16.93 24.20
N PRO A 3 0.88 17.70 23.10
CA PRO A 3 -0.25 17.87 22.19
C PRO A 3 -0.55 16.57 21.44
N GLU A 4 -1.81 16.13 21.53
CA GLU A 4 -2.49 15.06 20.78
C GLU A 4 -1.73 13.73 20.60
N MET A 5 -1.57 12.98 21.69
CA MET A 5 -1.30 11.55 21.60
C MET A 5 -2.44 10.86 20.83
N THR A 6 -2.18 10.33 19.63
CA THR A 6 -3.21 9.61 18.86
C THR A 6 -3.75 8.42 19.65
N LYS A 7 -4.97 7.96 19.31
CA LYS A 7 -5.57 6.75 19.91
C LYS A 7 -4.59 5.58 19.89
N LEU A 8 -3.87 5.38 18.79
CA LEU A 8 -2.88 4.32 18.66
C LEU A 8 -1.74 4.47 19.68
N THR A 9 -1.16 5.67 19.83
CA THR A 9 -0.09 5.90 20.81
C THR A 9 -0.56 5.63 22.24
N HIS A 10 -1.81 5.98 22.55
CA HIS A 10 -2.43 5.62 23.83
C HIS A 10 -2.54 4.09 24.01
N ASP A 11 -3.07 3.39 22.99
CA ASP A 11 -3.22 1.92 23.02
C ASP A 11 -1.86 1.23 23.21
N LEU A 12 -0.82 1.66 22.51
CA LEU A 12 0.54 1.10 22.63
C LEU A 12 1.10 1.28 24.05
N MET A 13 0.93 2.47 24.64
CA MET A 13 1.38 2.74 26.01
C MET A 13 0.58 1.94 27.04
N ALA A 14 -0.73 1.77 26.83
CA ALA A 14 -1.57 0.93 27.69
C ALA A 14 -1.12 -0.54 27.67
N LEU A 15 -0.84 -1.10 26.49
CA LEU A 15 -0.32 -2.47 26.35
C LEU A 15 1.04 -2.64 27.05
N SER A 16 1.90 -1.63 26.96
CA SER A 16 3.19 -1.59 27.68
C SER A 16 2.99 -1.65 29.20
N GLN A 17 2.14 -0.77 29.74
CA GLN A 17 1.87 -0.69 31.19
C GLN A 17 1.20 -1.94 31.74
N GLN A 18 0.29 -2.55 30.97
CA GLN A 18 -0.40 -3.78 31.34
C GLN A 18 0.48 -5.04 31.21
N ARG A 19 1.74 -4.91 30.77
CA ARG A 19 2.64 -6.03 30.48
C ARG A 19 2.02 -7.05 29.53
N ALA A 20 1.29 -6.56 28.52
CA ALA A 20 0.54 -7.40 27.61
C ALA A 20 1.45 -8.28 26.74
N THR A 21 0.98 -9.48 26.40
CA THR A 21 1.60 -10.40 25.45
C THR A 21 0.58 -10.80 24.38
N GLY A 22 0.94 -10.62 23.12
CA GLY A 22 0.04 -10.83 21.99
C GLY A 22 0.38 -9.97 20.79
N GLU A 23 -0.60 -9.78 19.91
CA GLU A 23 -0.47 -9.03 18.67
C GLU A 23 -1.48 -7.87 18.65
N LEU A 24 -1.02 -6.66 18.36
CA LEU A 24 -1.86 -5.54 18.00
C LEU A 24 -1.93 -5.42 16.49
N VAL A 25 -3.11 -5.64 15.91
CA VAL A 25 -3.36 -5.46 14.49
C VAL A 25 -3.90 -4.06 14.25
N VAL A 26 -3.24 -3.29 13.39
CA VAL A 26 -3.59 -1.91 13.07
C VAL A 26 -3.93 -1.81 11.59
N ARG A 27 -5.03 -1.15 11.23
CA ARG A 27 -5.52 -1.00 9.85
C ARG A 27 -6.10 0.38 9.62
N TYR A 28 -6.13 0.85 8.38
CA TYR A 28 -6.97 1.98 8.02
C TYR A 28 -8.45 1.64 8.20
N LYS A 29 -9.27 2.64 8.56
CA LYS A 29 -10.73 2.49 8.63
C LYS A 29 -11.27 2.10 7.26
N ASN A 30 -11.99 0.98 7.20
CA ASN A 30 -12.60 0.41 5.99
C ASN A 30 -11.65 -0.27 5.00
N GLU A 31 -10.38 -0.49 5.35
CA GLU A 31 -9.44 -1.26 4.54
C GLU A 31 -9.06 -2.58 5.24
N ALA A 32 -9.14 -3.69 4.50
CA ALA A 32 -8.68 -4.98 5.01
C ALA A 32 -7.13 -5.09 5.01
N VAL A 33 -6.49 -4.42 4.05
CA VAL A 33 -5.06 -4.47 3.73
C VAL A 33 -4.63 -3.10 3.20
N PRO A 34 -3.43 -2.60 3.53
CA PRO A 34 -2.44 -3.27 4.36
C PRO A 34 -2.74 -3.13 5.86
N ALA A 35 -2.58 -4.25 6.57
CA ALA A 35 -2.61 -4.27 8.02
C ALA A 35 -1.17 -4.24 8.55
N TRP A 36 -0.93 -3.47 9.59
CA TRP A 36 0.28 -3.58 10.41
C TRP A 36 0.03 -4.51 11.58
N LYS A 37 1.06 -5.27 11.94
CA LYS A 37 1.04 -6.20 13.06
C LYS A 37 2.19 -5.83 13.99
N LEU A 38 1.87 -5.48 15.23
CA LEU A 38 2.84 -5.16 16.27
C LEU A 38 2.79 -6.23 17.34
N TYR A 39 3.91 -6.90 17.57
CA TYR A 39 3.99 -8.02 18.49
C TYR A 39 4.58 -7.59 19.82
N PHE A 40 3.92 -8.01 20.89
CA PHE A 40 4.23 -7.65 22.26
C PHE A 40 4.53 -8.90 23.09
N TYR A 41 5.53 -8.77 23.97
CA TYR A 41 5.81 -9.74 25.01
C TYR A 41 6.11 -9.02 26.33
N MET A 42 5.33 -9.28 27.37
CA MET A 42 5.48 -8.69 28.70
C MET A 42 5.58 -7.15 28.66
N GLY A 43 4.77 -6.52 27.80
CA GLY A 43 4.71 -5.06 27.62
C GLY A 43 5.84 -4.46 26.78
N ARG A 44 6.74 -5.28 26.24
CA ARG A 44 7.79 -4.82 25.32
C ARG A 44 7.43 -5.16 23.89
N LEU A 45 7.78 -4.27 22.97
CA LEU A 45 7.63 -4.55 21.55
C LEU A 45 8.77 -5.48 21.11
N VAL A 46 8.42 -6.63 20.54
CA VAL A 46 9.40 -7.63 20.09
C VAL A 46 9.60 -7.60 18.58
N TYR A 47 8.58 -7.20 17.83
CA TYR A 47 8.67 -7.04 16.37
C TYR A 47 7.49 -6.25 15.81
N ALA A 48 7.61 -5.78 14.57
CA ALA A 48 6.50 -5.25 13.79
C ALA A 48 6.65 -5.60 12.31
N THR A 49 5.54 -5.88 11.63
CA THR A 49 5.49 -6.14 10.17
C THR A 49 4.19 -5.62 9.56
N GLY A 50 4.02 -5.84 8.26
CA GLY A 50 2.88 -5.38 7.48
C GLY A 50 3.06 -3.96 6.94
N GLY A 51 1.94 -3.33 6.58
CA GLY A 51 1.97 -2.12 5.75
C GLY A 51 2.35 -2.45 4.29
N SER A 52 2.60 -1.40 3.51
CA SER A 52 3.24 -1.54 2.21
C SER A 52 4.72 -1.91 2.39
N HIS A 53 5.26 -2.67 1.42
CA HIS A 53 6.71 -2.91 1.29
C HIS A 53 7.38 -3.57 2.51
N SER A 54 6.71 -4.51 3.18
CA SER A 54 7.26 -5.18 4.36
C SER A 54 8.52 -5.99 4.03
N VAL A 55 8.59 -6.61 2.84
CA VAL A 55 9.76 -7.39 2.42
C VAL A 55 10.93 -6.46 2.07
N ARG A 56 10.67 -5.39 1.30
CA ARG A 56 11.67 -4.34 1.03
C ARG A 56 12.23 -3.75 2.32
N ARG A 57 11.38 -3.46 3.31
CA ARG A 57 11.78 -2.97 4.64
C ARG A 57 12.75 -3.93 5.33
N TRP A 58 12.45 -5.24 5.30
CA TRP A 58 13.34 -6.25 5.84
C TRP A 58 14.70 -6.26 5.12
N TYR A 59 14.72 -6.26 3.79
CA TYR A 59 15.97 -6.18 3.02
C TYR A 59 16.77 -4.91 3.30
N ARG A 60 16.11 -3.75 3.48
CA ARG A 60 16.78 -2.51 3.89
C ARG A 60 17.46 -2.65 5.23
N ALA A 61 16.75 -3.16 6.24
CA ALA A 61 17.30 -3.35 7.58
C ALA A 61 18.48 -4.35 7.57
N MET A 62 18.37 -5.43 6.79
CA MET A 62 19.48 -6.37 6.58
C MET A 62 20.66 -5.71 5.89
N LYS A 63 20.44 -4.93 4.82
CA LYS A 63 21.50 -4.21 4.11
C LYS A 63 22.19 -3.17 4.98
N GLN A 64 21.45 -2.55 5.90
CA GLN A 64 21.97 -1.56 6.84
C GLN A 64 22.90 -2.18 7.90
N HIS A 65 22.54 -3.35 8.44
CA HIS A 65 23.21 -3.92 9.63
C HIS A 65 24.01 -5.19 9.36
N CYS A 66 23.72 -5.91 8.27
CA CYS A 66 24.32 -7.19 7.89
C CYS A 66 24.47 -7.33 6.36
N PRO A 67 25.15 -6.40 5.65
CA PRO A 67 25.22 -6.41 4.19
C PRO A 67 25.95 -7.64 3.60
N GLU A 68 26.86 -8.25 4.35
CA GLU A 68 27.66 -9.41 3.91
C GLU A 68 26.79 -10.66 3.72
N LEU A 69 25.79 -10.84 4.58
CA LEU A 69 24.87 -11.97 4.56
C LEU A 69 23.91 -11.95 3.36
N LEU A 70 23.55 -10.77 2.87
CA LEU A 70 22.71 -10.67 1.67
C LEU A 70 23.42 -11.20 0.41
N ASN A 71 24.76 -11.26 0.44
CA ASN A 71 25.57 -11.76 -0.67
C ASN A 71 25.98 -13.24 -0.50
N SER A 72 25.70 -13.86 0.65
CA SER A 72 26.30 -15.14 1.02
C SER A 72 25.51 -16.39 0.62
N GLY A 73 24.47 -16.28 -0.22
CA GLY A 73 23.70 -17.43 -0.74
C GLY A 73 22.85 -18.19 0.28
N TRP A 74 23.09 -17.99 1.59
CA TRP A 74 22.39 -18.63 2.71
C TRP A 74 20.86 -18.51 2.65
N LEU A 75 20.35 -17.41 2.09
CA LEU A 75 18.91 -17.15 1.96
C LEU A 75 18.18 -18.23 1.17
N ASN A 76 18.84 -18.82 0.16
CA ASN A 76 18.21 -19.80 -0.74
C ASN A 76 17.93 -21.15 -0.05
N ASP A 77 18.66 -21.48 1.00
CA ASP A 77 18.50 -22.73 1.76
C ASP A 77 17.63 -22.52 3.03
N SER A 78 17.23 -21.28 3.30
CA SER A 78 16.44 -20.93 4.47
C SER A 78 14.94 -21.06 4.21
N ALA A 79 14.22 -21.72 5.11
CA ALA A 79 12.77 -21.81 5.10
C ALA A 79 12.22 -21.28 6.42
N ALA A 80 11.24 -20.38 6.34
CA ALA A 80 10.47 -20.02 7.53
C ALA A 80 9.51 -21.16 7.87
N THR A 81 9.36 -21.43 9.15
CA THR A 81 8.52 -22.50 9.70
C THR A 81 7.28 -21.94 10.39
N GLU A 82 7.33 -20.68 10.82
CA GLU A 82 6.23 -19.97 11.50
C GLU A 82 6.07 -18.53 10.98
N GLN A 83 4.90 -17.92 11.25
CA GLN A 83 4.65 -16.50 11.02
C GLN A 83 4.87 -15.69 12.31
N PRO A 84 5.45 -14.48 12.23
CA PRO A 84 5.98 -13.80 11.04
C PRO A 84 7.32 -14.41 10.58
N TRP A 85 7.44 -14.70 9.29
CA TRP A 85 8.62 -15.34 8.68
C TRP A 85 9.91 -14.55 8.93
N GLU A 86 9.82 -13.22 9.04
CA GLU A 86 10.96 -12.34 9.28
C GLU A 86 11.63 -12.62 10.63
N VAL A 87 10.81 -12.89 11.66
CA VAL A 87 11.29 -13.16 13.01
C VAL A 87 11.89 -14.55 13.09
N ASP A 88 11.28 -15.53 12.41
CA ASP A 88 11.82 -16.88 12.35
C ASP A 88 13.21 -16.88 11.71
N LEU A 89 13.37 -16.21 10.55
CA LEU A 89 14.68 -16.06 9.92
C LEU A 89 15.70 -15.35 10.83
N LEU A 90 15.30 -14.28 11.54
CA LEU A 90 16.19 -13.60 12.49
C LEU A 90 16.65 -14.54 13.61
N ASN A 91 15.74 -15.33 14.16
CA ASN A 91 16.07 -16.29 15.22
C ASN A 91 16.96 -17.42 14.69
N GLN A 92 16.71 -17.94 13.49
CA GLN A 92 17.57 -18.94 12.85
C GLN A 92 19.00 -18.40 12.62
N MET A 93 19.14 -17.16 12.13
CA MET A 93 20.45 -16.53 11.94
C MET A 93 21.21 -16.35 13.25
N VAL A 94 20.52 -15.98 14.33
CA VAL A 94 21.13 -15.89 15.68
C VAL A 94 21.54 -17.28 16.18
N ALA A 95 20.68 -18.29 16.04
CA ALA A 95 20.95 -19.66 16.47
C ALA A 95 22.14 -20.29 15.72
N GLN A 96 22.31 -19.94 14.45
CA GLN A 96 23.43 -20.38 13.61
C GLN A 96 24.71 -19.53 13.77
N ASN A 97 24.71 -18.54 14.68
CA ASN A 97 25.80 -17.58 14.89
C ASN A 97 26.19 -16.77 13.63
N LEU A 98 25.25 -16.59 12.69
CA LEU A 98 25.46 -15.76 11.50
C LEU A 98 25.36 -14.27 11.85
N ILE A 99 24.49 -13.92 12.80
CA ILE A 99 24.38 -12.59 13.37
C ILE A 99 24.37 -12.66 14.89
N THR A 100 24.83 -11.60 15.53
CA THR A 100 24.74 -11.43 16.99
C THR A 100 23.33 -10.99 17.41
N THR A 101 22.96 -11.22 18.67
CA THR A 101 21.72 -10.68 19.26
C THR A 101 21.67 -9.14 19.20
N ALA A 102 22.84 -8.49 19.27
CA ALA A 102 22.93 -7.04 19.10
C ALA A 102 22.55 -6.59 17.68
N GLN A 103 23.03 -7.30 16.65
CA GLN A 103 22.63 -7.05 15.26
C GLN A 103 21.15 -7.34 15.02
N ALA A 104 20.62 -8.46 15.53
CA ALA A 104 19.20 -8.77 15.44
C ALA A 104 18.32 -7.68 16.10
N LYS A 105 18.77 -7.10 17.22
CA LYS A 105 18.11 -5.96 17.85
C LYS A 105 18.14 -4.72 16.97
N LEU A 106 19.26 -4.39 16.34
CA LEU A 106 19.38 -3.25 15.43
C LEU A 106 18.49 -3.41 14.19
N ILE A 107 18.44 -4.62 13.60
CA ILE A 107 17.54 -4.93 12.48
C ILE A 107 16.08 -4.72 12.90
N THR A 108 15.68 -5.32 14.02
CA THR A 108 14.32 -5.18 14.56
C THR A 108 13.99 -3.71 14.84
N GLN A 109 14.93 -2.94 15.38
CA GLN A 109 14.74 -1.52 15.65
C GLN A 109 14.51 -0.71 14.36
N SER A 110 15.32 -0.91 13.31
CA SER A 110 15.10 -0.24 12.02
C SER A 110 13.72 -0.55 11.43
N ILE A 111 13.30 -1.82 11.47
CA ILE A 111 12.00 -2.26 10.93
C ILE A 111 10.85 -1.62 11.70
N VAL A 112 10.91 -1.69 13.04
CA VAL A 112 9.91 -1.08 13.91
C VAL A 112 9.85 0.44 13.72
N GLN A 113 10.99 1.11 13.55
CA GLN A 113 11.03 2.55 13.32
C GLN A 113 10.32 2.94 12.01
N GLU A 114 10.53 2.21 10.91
CA GLU A 114 9.80 2.46 9.65
C GLU A 114 8.28 2.18 9.78
N VAL A 115 7.88 1.10 10.48
CA VAL A 115 6.46 0.82 10.75
C VAL A 115 5.84 1.96 11.57
N MET A 116 6.53 2.38 12.62
CA MET A 116 6.03 3.42 13.51
C MET A 116 6.04 4.79 12.83
N PHE A 117 6.98 5.06 11.93
CA PHE A 117 6.90 6.25 11.08
C PHE A 117 5.58 6.28 10.30
N ALA A 118 5.18 5.16 9.67
CA ALA A 118 3.94 5.08 8.93
C ALA A 118 2.70 5.23 9.82
N LEU A 119 2.73 4.69 11.05
CA LEU A 119 1.57 4.64 11.94
C LEU A 119 1.39 5.89 12.81
N ILE A 120 2.47 6.56 13.19
CA ILE A 120 2.40 7.64 14.16
C ILE A 120 1.73 8.86 13.54
N GLU A 121 0.82 9.48 14.30
CA GLU A 121 0.03 10.65 13.89
C GLU A 121 -1.02 10.40 12.78
N GLU A 122 -1.19 9.16 12.34
CA GLU A 122 -2.27 8.79 11.42
C GLU A 122 -3.63 8.83 12.11
N ARG A 123 -4.58 9.57 11.51
CA ARG A 123 -5.89 9.87 12.10
C ARG A 123 -6.96 8.81 11.81
N PHE A 124 -6.78 8.02 10.76
CA PHE A 124 -7.78 7.07 10.25
C PHE A 124 -7.44 5.61 10.55
N LEU A 125 -6.77 5.35 11.67
CA LEU A 125 -6.43 3.99 12.07
C LEU A 125 -7.46 3.37 13.03
N THR A 126 -7.60 2.06 12.91
CA THR A 126 -8.26 1.18 13.87
C THR A 126 -7.25 0.17 14.38
N SER A 127 -7.36 -0.16 15.66
CA SER A 127 -6.50 -1.10 16.36
C SER A 127 -7.36 -2.22 16.93
N GLN A 128 -6.90 -3.46 16.78
CA GLN A 128 -7.52 -4.66 17.35
C GLN A 128 -6.46 -5.47 18.07
N TRP A 129 -6.65 -5.65 19.37
CA TRP A 129 -5.77 -6.47 20.20
C TRP A 129 -6.15 -7.96 20.10
N LYS A 130 -5.14 -8.81 19.95
CA LYS A 130 -5.24 -10.27 19.97
C LYS A 130 -4.32 -10.81 21.08
N PRO A 131 -4.86 -11.17 22.26
CA PRO A 131 -4.05 -11.67 23.37
C PRO A 131 -3.47 -13.05 23.06
N ASN A 132 -2.35 -13.38 23.71
CA ASN A 132 -1.75 -14.73 23.72
C ASN A 132 -1.28 -15.27 22.36
N VAL A 133 -1.14 -14.41 21.34
CA VAL A 133 -0.38 -14.75 20.13
C VAL A 133 1.09 -14.90 20.53
N LYS A 134 1.61 -16.13 20.44
CA LYS A 134 3.00 -16.44 20.81
C LYS A 134 3.88 -16.36 19.57
N ILE A 135 4.98 -15.61 19.68
CA ILE A 135 6.14 -15.77 18.80
C ILE A 135 7.13 -16.62 19.58
N ALA A 136 7.58 -17.74 19.02
CA ALA A 136 8.33 -18.77 19.75
C ALA A 136 9.61 -18.24 20.43
N GLN A 137 10.32 -17.30 19.82
CA GLN A 137 11.55 -16.71 20.35
C GLN A 137 11.69 -15.22 20.02
N HIS A 138 12.35 -14.47 20.91
CA HIS A 138 12.56 -13.03 20.77
C HIS A 138 14.05 -12.70 20.83
N SER A 139 14.61 -12.29 19.69
CA SER A 139 15.98 -11.80 19.63
C SER A 139 16.13 -10.33 20.08
N ALA A 140 15.01 -9.62 20.24
CA ALA A 140 15.00 -8.20 20.55
C ALA A 140 13.82 -7.80 21.45
N PHE A 141 14.07 -6.85 22.35
CA PHE A 141 13.04 -6.20 23.15
C PHE A 141 13.23 -4.69 23.06
N LEU A 142 12.19 -3.99 22.61
CA LEU A 142 12.19 -2.55 22.42
C LEU A 142 11.23 -1.88 23.42
N SER A 143 11.67 -0.73 23.94
CA SER A 143 10.81 0.14 24.76
C SER A 143 9.81 0.84 23.86
N VAL A 144 8.53 0.71 24.17
CA VAL A 144 7.44 1.34 23.43
C VAL A 144 7.58 2.87 23.44
N GLU A 145 7.92 3.43 24.60
CA GLU A 145 8.12 4.88 24.77
C GLU A 145 9.27 5.40 23.90
N GLN A 146 10.41 4.68 23.88
CA GLN A 146 11.55 5.07 23.06
C GLN A 146 11.21 4.98 21.57
N VAL A 147 10.52 3.91 21.17
CA VAL A 147 10.10 3.71 19.77
C VAL A 147 9.16 4.81 19.30
N ILE A 148 8.19 5.20 20.13
CA ILE A 148 7.28 6.33 19.86
C ILE A 148 8.10 7.63 19.72
N THR A 149 9.00 7.89 20.66
CA THR A 149 9.83 9.10 20.67
C THR A 149 10.72 9.21 19.43
N ASP A 150 11.36 8.10 19.03
CA ASP A 150 12.20 8.04 17.83
C ASP A 150 11.38 8.29 16.56
N ALA A 151 10.19 7.69 16.47
CA ALA A 151 9.29 7.85 15.34
C ALA A 151 8.76 9.28 15.23
N GLN A 152 8.40 9.92 16.35
CA GLN A 152 8.02 11.34 16.40
C GLN A 152 9.16 12.22 15.91
N LYS A 153 10.37 12.02 16.41
CA LYS A 153 11.55 12.78 15.97
C LYS A 153 11.79 12.63 14.46
N MET A 154 11.58 11.43 13.92
CA MET A 154 11.70 11.17 12.49
C MET A 154 10.62 11.90 11.68
N ARG A 155 9.35 11.87 12.13
CA ARG A 155 8.24 12.63 11.53
C ARG A 155 8.46 14.14 11.61
N ASP A 156 8.95 14.65 12.72
CA ASP A 156 9.28 16.07 12.90
C ASP A 156 10.40 16.50 11.95
N GLY A 157 11.44 15.69 11.82
CA GLY A 157 12.50 15.92 10.82
C GLY A 157 11.96 15.93 9.40
N TRP A 158 11.08 14.98 9.07
CA TRP A 158 10.38 14.91 7.78
C TRP A 158 9.47 16.13 7.53
N ARG A 159 8.79 16.68 8.54
CA ARG A 159 8.03 17.96 8.42
C ARG A 159 8.95 19.17 8.29
N GLY A 160 10.03 19.18 9.07
CA GLY A 160 11.00 20.27 9.18
C GLY A 160 11.91 20.45 7.96
N SER A 161 11.96 19.50 7.02
CA SER A 161 12.75 19.62 5.78
C SER A 161 12.22 20.61 4.75
N GLY A 162 11.39 21.57 5.16
CA GLY A 162 10.77 22.58 4.28
C GLY A 162 9.37 22.18 3.79
N LEU A 163 8.68 21.32 4.53
CA LEU A 163 7.39 20.75 4.18
C LEU A 163 6.23 21.26 5.08
N GLY A 164 6.52 22.00 6.14
CA GLY A 164 5.53 22.48 7.12
C GLY A 164 4.47 23.48 6.62
N TYR A 165 4.66 24.12 5.46
CA TYR A 165 3.66 24.99 4.82
C TYR A 165 2.82 24.26 3.75
N LEU A 166 3.13 22.99 3.49
CA LEU A 166 2.43 22.11 2.55
C LEU A 166 1.61 21.07 3.32
N GLN A 167 0.99 21.43 4.46
CA GLN A 167 0.19 20.50 5.26
C GLN A 167 -0.85 19.73 4.42
N ASP A 168 -1.37 20.36 3.36
CA ASP A 168 -2.32 19.73 2.43
C ASP A 168 -1.67 18.89 1.31
N TRP A 169 -0.38 19.11 1.00
CA TRP A 169 0.35 18.42 -0.07
C TRP A 169 1.22 17.26 0.45
N MET A 170 1.71 17.33 1.69
CA MET A 170 2.50 16.27 2.32
C MET A 170 1.73 14.99 2.59
N VAL A 171 0.40 15.06 2.72
CA VAL A 171 -0.46 13.88 2.91
C VAL A 171 -0.37 12.94 1.68
N GLN A 172 0.07 13.47 0.54
CA GLN A 172 0.20 12.70 -0.72
C GLN A 172 1.57 12.02 -0.88
N PHE A 173 2.54 12.27 0.01
CA PHE A 173 3.91 11.78 -0.15
C PHE A 173 4.26 10.70 0.87
N SER A 174 4.19 9.44 0.43
CA SER A 174 4.73 8.30 1.18
C SER A 174 6.21 8.08 0.83
N PRO A 175 7.09 7.82 1.82
CA PRO A 175 8.46 7.36 1.55
C PRO A 175 8.55 6.01 0.81
N ASP A 176 7.43 5.29 0.69
CA ASP A 176 7.32 4.06 -0.11
C ASP A 176 7.26 4.34 -1.62
N LEU A 177 7.10 5.60 -2.03
CA LEU A 177 7.13 5.99 -3.44
C LEU A 177 8.55 5.95 -4.00
N ALA A 178 8.67 5.62 -5.29
CA ALA A 178 9.94 5.56 -6.00
C ALA A 178 10.13 6.78 -6.91
N PRO A 179 11.22 7.56 -6.76
CA PRO A 179 11.50 8.65 -7.67
C PRO A 179 11.99 8.16 -9.04
N ILE A 180 11.42 8.74 -10.10
CA ILE A 180 11.81 8.53 -11.50
C ILE A 180 12.11 9.86 -12.18
N LEU A 181 13.21 9.91 -12.92
CA LEU A 181 13.63 11.10 -13.66
C LEU A 181 12.88 11.18 -15.01
N LYS A 182 12.16 12.28 -15.26
CA LYS A 182 11.44 12.53 -16.53
C LYS A 182 12.28 13.24 -17.59
N SER A 183 13.15 14.16 -17.17
CA SER A 183 13.87 15.08 -18.08
C SER A 183 15.38 15.17 -17.77
N PRO A 184 16.20 14.19 -18.20
CA PRO A 184 17.64 14.17 -17.92
C PRO A 184 18.53 15.31 -18.51
N PRO A 185 18.23 15.95 -19.66
CA PRO A 185 19.23 16.81 -20.33
C PRO A 185 19.63 18.06 -19.53
N ASN A 186 18.68 18.70 -18.84
CA ASN A 186 18.91 19.95 -18.11
C ASN A 186 19.64 19.74 -16.78
N LEU A 187 19.65 18.52 -16.23
CA LEU A 187 20.39 18.20 -15.00
C LEU A 187 21.88 17.98 -15.28
N ALA A 188 22.22 17.40 -16.43
CA ALA A 188 23.59 17.02 -16.77
C ALA A 188 24.55 18.23 -16.81
N SER A 189 24.04 19.43 -17.09
CA SER A 189 24.80 20.68 -17.10
C SER A 189 24.91 21.36 -15.73
N GLN A 190 24.10 20.95 -14.74
CA GLN A 190 24.04 21.57 -13.40
C GLN A 190 24.85 20.81 -12.34
N VAL A 191 25.18 19.54 -12.60
CA VAL A 191 25.94 18.70 -11.66
C VAL A 191 27.12 18.03 -12.36
N SER A 192 28.11 17.56 -11.59
CA SER A 192 29.22 16.81 -12.15
C SER A 192 28.74 15.49 -12.79
N GLN A 193 29.50 14.98 -13.77
CA GLN A 193 29.16 13.75 -14.48
C GLN A 193 28.98 12.54 -13.54
N ALA A 194 29.82 12.43 -12.51
CA ALA A 194 29.72 11.37 -11.50
C ALA A 194 28.44 11.49 -10.64
N THR A 195 28.06 12.71 -10.26
CA THR A 195 26.80 12.98 -9.55
C THR A 195 25.61 12.68 -10.44
N PHE A 196 25.65 13.09 -11.71
CA PHE A 196 24.60 12.80 -12.69
C PHE A 196 24.39 11.30 -12.88
N GLN A 197 25.46 10.53 -13.06
CA GLN A 197 25.38 9.06 -13.16
C GLN A 197 24.82 8.41 -11.90
N SER A 198 25.21 8.90 -10.73
CA SER A 198 24.68 8.42 -9.44
C SER A 198 23.18 8.72 -9.31
N MET A 199 22.75 9.92 -9.70
CA MET A 199 21.34 10.31 -9.71
C MET A 199 20.53 9.47 -10.70
N ILE A 200 21.03 9.25 -11.92
CA ILE A 200 20.39 8.38 -12.89
C ILE A 200 20.22 6.97 -12.33
N ARG A 201 21.18 6.44 -11.56
CA ARG A 201 21.06 5.10 -10.97
C ARG A 201 20.00 5.04 -9.87
N LEU A 202 19.92 6.08 -9.04
CA LEU A 202 19.01 6.12 -7.88
C LEU A 202 17.58 6.48 -8.26
N LEU A 203 17.37 7.27 -9.32
CA LEU A 203 16.09 7.88 -9.69
C LEU A 203 15.50 7.20 -10.95
N GLN A 204 15.49 5.86 -10.98
CA GLN A 204 14.96 5.04 -12.09
C GLN A 204 13.54 4.53 -11.85
N GLY A 205 12.90 4.91 -10.74
CA GLY A 205 11.60 4.35 -10.35
C GLY A 205 11.66 2.90 -9.86
N LYS A 206 12.81 2.42 -9.38
CA LYS A 206 13.00 1.05 -8.84
C LYS A 206 13.31 1.00 -7.34
N LEU A 207 13.77 2.13 -6.80
CA LEU A 207 14.16 2.31 -5.40
C LEU A 207 13.17 3.27 -4.76
N THR A 208 12.62 2.90 -3.62
CA THR A 208 11.77 3.80 -2.80
C THR A 208 12.60 4.94 -2.21
N LEU A 209 11.97 5.99 -1.67
CA LEU A 209 12.69 7.06 -0.97
C LEU A 209 13.46 6.52 0.25
N TRP A 210 12.94 5.50 0.93
CA TRP A 210 13.69 4.76 1.95
C TRP A 210 14.98 4.14 1.40
N ASP A 211 14.89 3.48 0.24
CA ASP A 211 16.05 2.87 -0.39
C ASP A 211 17.07 3.94 -0.83
N VAL A 212 16.61 5.05 -1.38
CA VAL A 212 17.47 6.19 -1.78
C VAL A 212 18.18 6.76 -0.55
N SER A 213 17.48 6.94 0.57
CA SER A 213 18.06 7.35 1.86
C SER A 213 19.19 6.42 2.31
N LEU A 214 18.97 5.11 2.24
CA LEU A 214 19.98 4.12 2.59
C LEU A 214 21.20 4.18 1.64
N HIS A 215 20.99 4.29 0.32
CA HIS A 215 22.08 4.37 -0.66
C HIS A 215 22.89 5.66 -0.52
N MET A 216 22.23 6.79 -0.23
CA MET A 216 22.91 8.08 -0.01
C MET A 216 23.57 8.16 1.36
N ARG A 217 23.28 7.23 2.28
CA ARG A 217 23.69 7.27 3.70
C ARG A 217 23.32 8.59 4.36
N ARG A 218 22.12 9.08 4.07
CA ARG A 218 21.58 10.34 4.61
C ARG A 218 20.21 10.11 5.21
N PRO A 219 19.86 10.81 6.30
CA PRO A 219 18.50 10.81 6.82
C PRO A 219 17.48 11.12 5.73
N LEU A 220 16.33 10.44 5.78
CA LEU A 220 15.27 10.56 4.79
C LEU A 220 14.85 12.03 4.56
N ALA A 221 14.74 12.82 5.63
CA ALA A 221 14.42 14.25 5.56
C ALA A 221 15.44 15.06 4.73
N ASP A 222 16.73 14.71 4.81
CA ASP A 222 17.78 15.39 4.06
C ASP A 222 17.73 15.03 2.57
N VAL A 223 17.42 13.77 2.26
CA VAL A 223 17.18 13.33 0.88
C VAL A 223 16.00 14.09 0.29
N MET A 224 14.89 14.19 1.02
CA MET A 224 13.74 14.96 0.54
C MET A 224 14.06 16.43 0.32
N ARG A 225 14.82 17.06 1.21
CA ARG A 225 15.24 18.46 1.04
C ARG A 225 15.99 18.67 -0.28
N VAL A 226 16.78 17.67 -0.70
CA VAL A 226 17.52 17.69 -1.97
C VAL A 226 16.61 17.42 -3.18
N LEU A 227 15.69 16.46 -3.08
CA LEU A 227 14.83 16.07 -4.21
C LEU A 227 13.66 17.04 -4.44
N MET A 228 13.19 17.73 -3.40
CA MET A 228 11.98 18.55 -3.43
C MET A 228 11.96 19.61 -4.54
N PRO A 229 13.03 20.39 -4.79
CA PRO A 229 13.03 21.37 -5.87
C PRO A 229 12.78 20.73 -7.24
N PHE A 230 13.36 19.53 -7.48
CA PHE A 230 13.21 18.81 -8.74
C PHE A 230 11.84 18.17 -8.89
N ILE A 231 11.24 17.68 -7.79
CA ILE A 231 9.86 17.19 -7.78
C ILE A 231 8.90 18.32 -8.13
N ARG A 232 9.07 19.50 -7.53
CA ARG A 232 8.25 20.70 -7.81
C ARG A 232 8.37 21.20 -9.25
N GLN A 233 9.53 21.03 -9.85
CA GLN A 233 9.78 21.38 -11.25
C GLN A 233 9.28 20.30 -12.24
N GLY A 234 8.72 19.19 -11.75
CA GLY A 234 8.29 18.07 -12.59
C GLY A 234 9.44 17.28 -13.23
N VAL A 235 10.67 17.50 -12.77
CA VAL A 235 11.88 16.80 -13.25
C VAL A 235 11.94 15.39 -12.68
N ILE A 236 11.50 15.24 -11.43
CA ILE A 236 11.34 13.95 -10.75
C ILE A 236 9.85 13.74 -10.50
N GLU A 237 9.34 12.60 -10.96
CA GLU A 237 8.02 12.11 -10.58
C GLU A 237 8.18 11.01 -9.51
N LEU A 238 7.17 10.83 -8.67
CA LEU A 238 7.12 9.74 -7.71
C LEU A 238 6.04 8.74 -8.15
N GLN A 239 6.39 7.46 -8.20
CA GLN A 239 5.47 6.40 -8.61
C GLN A 239 5.38 5.29 -7.55
N ASN A 240 4.24 4.60 -7.53
CA ASN A 240 4.09 3.36 -6.78
C ASN A 240 4.87 2.23 -7.46
N ILE A 241 5.45 1.34 -6.65
CA ILE A 241 6.13 0.13 -7.13
C ILE A 241 5.67 -1.07 -6.31
N PRO A 242 5.69 -2.30 -6.86
CA PRO A 242 5.37 -3.49 -6.09
C PRO A 242 6.42 -3.78 -5.02
N ASP A 243 6.06 -4.55 -3.99
CA ASP A 243 7.05 -5.11 -3.05
C ASP A 243 7.99 -6.10 -3.77
N VAL A 244 9.08 -6.49 -3.12
CA VAL A 244 9.99 -7.55 -3.60
C VAL A 244 9.55 -8.92 -3.06
N PRO A 245 9.89 -10.02 -3.75
CA PRO A 245 9.60 -11.36 -3.23
C PRO A 245 10.33 -11.62 -1.91
N ALA A 246 9.67 -12.36 -1.01
CA ALA A 246 10.27 -12.81 0.24
C ALA A 246 11.48 -13.72 -0.03
N PRO A 247 12.52 -13.69 0.84
CA PRO A 247 13.72 -14.49 0.65
C PRO A 247 13.51 -16.00 0.83
N CYS A 248 12.43 -16.41 1.50
CA CYS A 248 12.15 -17.80 1.82
C CYS A 248 10.75 -18.19 1.37
N ALA A 249 10.50 -19.50 1.27
CA ALA A 249 9.15 -20.03 1.17
C ALA A 249 8.39 -19.67 2.45
N VAL A 250 7.50 -18.69 2.34
CA VAL A 250 6.67 -18.24 3.45
C VAL A 250 5.65 -19.34 3.74
N PRO A 251 5.59 -19.94 4.95
CA PRO A 251 4.51 -20.85 5.28
C PRO A 251 3.22 -20.08 5.12
N MET A 252 2.40 -20.49 4.15
CA MET A 252 1.07 -19.95 3.98
C MET A 252 0.31 -20.26 5.27
N ALA A 253 0.26 -19.28 6.19
CA ALA A 253 -0.82 -19.25 7.14
C ALA A 253 -2.08 -19.22 6.27
N SER A 254 -2.85 -20.30 6.33
CA SER A 254 -4.17 -20.38 5.74
C SER A 254 -5.05 -19.33 6.42
N ASP A 255 -4.91 -18.07 6.02
CA ASP A 255 -6.02 -17.14 6.03
C ASP A 255 -6.99 -17.69 4.98
N PRO A 256 -8.21 -18.12 5.36
CA PRO A 256 -9.18 -18.71 4.43
C PRO A 256 -9.71 -17.73 3.37
N LEU A 257 -9.08 -16.56 3.22
CA LEU A 257 -9.45 -15.51 2.26
C LEU A 257 -8.45 -15.37 1.10
N LEU A 258 -7.30 -16.04 1.14
CA LEU A 258 -6.25 -15.91 0.11
C LEU A 258 -6.09 -17.18 -0.74
N SER A 259 -7.21 -17.68 -1.24
CA SER A 259 -7.24 -18.41 -2.50
C SER A 259 -7.79 -17.49 -3.57
N SER A 260 -6.97 -16.62 -4.14
CA SER A 260 -7.30 -16.05 -5.43
C SER A 260 -6.03 -15.74 -6.18
N GLN A 261 -5.83 -16.45 -7.29
CA GLN A 261 -5.23 -15.83 -8.46
C GLN A 261 -5.83 -14.43 -8.65
N PRO A 262 -5.08 -13.44 -9.15
CA PRO A 262 -5.61 -12.08 -9.30
C PRO A 262 -6.98 -12.17 -9.96
N LYS A 263 -8.04 -11.69 -9.28
CA LYS A 263 -9.32 -11.58 -9.95
C LYS A 263 -9.16 -10.55 -11.06
N SER A 264 -10.01 -10.70 -12.06
CA SER A 264 -10.19 -9.85 -13.23
C SER A 264 -9.81 -8.37 -13.06
N LEU A 265 -9.24 -7.79 -14.11
CA LEU A 265 -8.86 -6.39 -14.17
C LEU A 265 -10.09 -5.52 -14.48
N ILE A 266 -10.32 -4.48 -13.67
CA ILE A 266 -11.45 -3.57 -13.81
C ILE A 266 -10.93 -2.15 -14.10
N ALA A 267 -11.34 -1.55 -15.22
CA ALA A 267 -11.01 -0.16 -15.52
C ALA A 267 -12.10 0.79 -15.03
N CYS A 268 -11.71 1.95 -14.51
CA CYS A 268 -12.60 3.04 -14.11
C CYS A 268 -12.21 4.31 -14.86
N ILE A 269 -13.08 4.79 -15.75
CA ILE A 269 -12.87 5.97 -16.58
C ILE A 269 -13.74 7.09 -16.03
N ASP A 270 -13.12 8.05 -15.36
CA ASP A 270 -13.79 9.16 -14.67
C ASP A 270 -12.79 10.31 -14.50
N ASP A 271 -13.17 11.56 -14.77
CA ASP A 271 -12.27 12.70 -14.61
C ASP A 271 -12.09 13.11 -13.13
N SER A 272 -12.91 12.56 -12.22
CA SER A 272 -12.80 12.74 -10.79
C SER A 272 -11.83 11.72 -10.15
N PRO A 273 -10.70 12.18 -9.58
CA PRO A 273 -9.80 11.29 -8.85
C PRO A 273 -10.47 10.61 -7.64
N ALA A 274 -11.48 11.25 -7.07
CA ALA A 274 -12.23 10.71 -5.95
C ALA A 274 -12.99 9.43 -6.33
N ILE A 275 -13.53 9.34 -7.55
CA ILE A 275 -14.23 8.13 -8.01
C ILE A 275 -13.25 6.97 -8.19
N GLY A 276 -12.07 7.22 -8.76
CA GLY A 276 -11.01 6.21 -8.86
C GLY A 276 -10.62 5.64 -7.48
N GLN A 277 -10.38 6.53 -6.50
CA GLN A 277 -10.08 6.12 -5.12
C GLN A 277 -11.22 5.32 -4.47
N ILE A 278 -12.47 5.73 -4.67
CA ILE A 278 -13.63 4.99 -4.16
C ILE A 278 -13.69 3.59 -4.79
N MET A 279 -13.52 3.48 -6.11
CA MET A 279 -13.54 2.18 -6.79
C MET A 279 -12.40 1.27 -6.35
N GLU A 280 -11.18 1.82 -6.21
CA GLU A 280 -10.03 1.10 -5.64
C GLU A 280 -10.31 0.60 -4.23
N SER A 281 -10.92 1.43 -3.37
CA SER A 281 -11.28 1.06 -2.00
C SER A 281 -12.36 -0.03 -1.92
N ILE A 282 -13.23 -0.15 -2.93
CA ILE A 282 -14.31 -1.14 -2.99
C ILE A 282 -13.80 -2.48 -3.56
N LEU A 283 -13.05 -2.42 -4.66
CA LEU A 283 -12.76 -3.58 -5.51
C LEU A 283 -11.45 -4.28 -5.15
N THR A 284 -10.41 -3.53 -4.79
CA THR A 284 -9.09 -4.10 -4.43
C THR A 284 -9.18 -5.07 -3.24
N PRO A 285 -9.94 -4.78 -2.16
CA PRO A 285 -10.11 -5.73 -1.06
C PRO A 285 -10.81 -7.03 -1.45
N GLN A 286 -11.55 -7.03 -2.56
CA GLN A 286 -12.20 -8.23 -3.09
C GLN A 286 -11.29 -9.03 -4.04
N GLY A 287 -10.05 -8.59 -4.25
CA GLY A 287 -9.04 -9.29 -5.06
C GLY A 287 -9.00 -8.88 -6.53
N TYR A 288 -9.77 -7.87 -6.95
CA TYR A 288 -9.74 -7.31 -8.30
C TYR A 288 -8.60 -6.30 -8.45
N GLU A 289 -7.96 -6.27 -9.62
CA GLU A 289 -7.07 -5.16 -9.99
C GLU A 289 -7.91 -3.99 -10.52
N VAL A 290 -7.59 -2.75 -10.12
CA VAL A 290 -8.30 -1.55 -10.59
C VAL A 290 -7.36 -0.66 -11.41
N LEU A 291 -7.82 -0.26 -12.59
CA LEU A 291 -7.14 0.67 -13.49
C LEU A 291 -7.92 1.98 -13.59
N SER A 292 -7.49 2.99 -12.84
CA SER A 292 -8.09 4.33 -12.85
C SER A 292 -7.58 5.18 -14.03
N ILE A 293 -8.50 5.74 -14.83
CA ILE A 293 -8.23 6.54 -16.02
C ILE A 293 -8.90 7.90 -15.89
N LEU A 294 -8.10 8.93 -15.62
CA LEU A 294 -8.58 10.31 -15.41
C LEU A 294 -8.76 11.12 -16.70
N ASN A 295 -8.06 10.72 -17.77
CA ASN A 295 -8.16 11.35 -19.07
C ASN A 295 -8.53 10.29 -20.11
N PRO A 296 -9.80 10.22 -20.55
CA PRO A 296 -10.25 9.16 -21.43
C PRO A 296 -9.52 9.11 -22.77
N LEU A 297 -9.13 10.26 -23.33
CA LEU A 297 -8.41 10.33 -24.61
C LEU A 297 -7.00 9.73 -24.51
N GLN A 298 -6.32 9.94 -23.39
CA GLN A 298 -5.01 9.31 -23.13
C GLN A 298 -5.15 7.87 -22.63
N GLY A 299 -6.30 7.54 -22.05
CA GLY A 299 -6.59 6.25 -21.44
C GLY A 299 -6.94 5.13 -22.42
N ILE A 300 -7.40 5.44 -23.64
CA ILE A 300 -7.75 4.43 -24.64
C ILE A 300 -6.57 3.51 -24.99
N SER A 301 -5.35 4.07 -25.11
CA SER A 301 -4.15 3.26 -25.38
C SER A 301 -3.86 2.29 -24.24
N ILE A 302 -4.02 2.76 -22.99
CA ILE A 302 -3.84 1.96 -21.78
C ILE A 302 -4.89 0.85 -21.71
N LEU A 303 -6.16 1.13 -22.04
CA LEU A 303 -7.22 0.12 -22.11
C LEU A 303 -6.87 -0.97 -23.11
N LEU A 304 -6.37 -0.61 -24.29
CA LEU A 304 -6.02 -1.56 -25.36
C LEU A 304 -4.85 -2.47 -24.97
N GLU A 305 -3.89 -1.93 -24.23
CA GLU A 305 -2.74 -2.68 -23.72
C GLU A 305 -3.15 -3.61 -22.58
N ARG A 306 -3.91 -3.09 -21.61
CA ARG A 306 -4.22 -3.78 -20.35
C ARG A 306 -5.40 -4.73 -20.43
N LYS A 307 -6.32 -4.52 -21.39
CA LYS A 307 -7.48 -5.38 -21.68
C LYS A 307 -8.30 -5.73 -20.42
N PRO A 308 -8.94 -4.74 -19.78
CA PRO A 308 -9.79 -4.99 -18.62
C PRO A 308 -10.97 -5.91 -18.97
N ASP A 309 -11.36 -6.71 -17.98
CA ASP A 309 -12.50 -7.61 -18.03
C ASP A 309 -13.82 -6.88 -17.78
N LEU A 310 -13.81 -5.69 -17.14
CA LEU A 310 -14.97 -4.82 -16.93
C LEU A 310 -14.55 -3.35 -16.93
N ILE A 311 -15.42 -2.46 -17.44
CA ILE A 311 -15.19 -1.02 -17.49
C ILE A 311 -16.31 -0.27 -16.78
N PHE A 312 -15.98 0.51 -15.76
CA PHE A 312 -16.83 1.60 -15.26
C PHE A 312 -16.54 2.87 -16.05
N LEU A 313 -17.58 3.54 -16.53
CA LEU A 313 -17.45 4.70 -17.41
C LEU A 313 -18.36 5.84 -16.95
N ASP A 314 -17.78 7.02 -16.73
CA ASP A 314 -18.54 8.24 -16.55
C ASP A 314 -19.11 8.78 -17.87
N LEU A 315 -20.31 9.35 -17.78
CA LEU A 315 -20.95 10.04 -18.90
C LEU A 315 -20.60 11.53 -18.97
N VAL A 316 -20.35 12.17 -17.82
CA VAL A 316 -20.23 13.63 -17.71
C VAL A 316 -18.79 14.01 -17.40
N MET A 317 -17.95 14.05 -18.43
CA MET A 317 -16.53 14.44 -18.32
C MET A 317 -16.23 15.74 -19.09
N PRO A 318 -15.35 16.62 -18.58
CA PRO A 318 -14.85 17.78 -19.31
C PRO A 318 -14.18 17.34 -20.60
N ASN A 319 -14.58 17.95 -21.72
CA ASN A 319 -13.97 17.73 -23.04
C ASN A 319 -14.11 16.31 -23.62
N THR A 320 -14.91 15.42 -23.01
CA THR A 320 -15.20 14.08 -23.55
C THR A 320 -16.66 13.71 -23.36
N ASN A 321 -17.33 13.33 -24.44
CA ASN A 321 -18.69 12.82 -24.39
C ASN A 321 -18.67 11.31 -24.05
N GLY A 322 -19.03 10.94 -22.82
CA GLY A 322 -19.00 9.53 -22.38
C GLY A 322 -19.91 8.60 -23.19
N TYR A 323 -20.98 9.12 -23.82
CA TYR A 323 -21.82 8.34 -24.74
C TYR A 323 -21.08 7.96 -26.02
N GLU A 324 -20.30 8.90 -26.58
CA GLU A 324 -19.47 8.65 -27.76
C GLU A 324 -18.35 7.67 -27.42
N LEU A 325 -17.74 7.81 -26.24
CA LEU A 325 -16.72 6.88 -25.77
C LEU A 325 -17.26 5.46 -25.57
N CYS A 326 -18.45 5.31 -24.96
CA CYS A 326 -19.11 4.00 -24.84
C CYS A 326 -19.34 3.37 -26.24
N THR A 327 -19.83 4.16 -27.18
CA THR A 327 -20.08 3.72 -28.57
C THR A 327 -18.77 3.33 -29.27
N PHE A 328 -17.70 4.09 -29.05
CA PHE A 328 -16.37 3.82 -29.59
C PHE A 328 -15.79 2.50 -29.03
N LEU A 329 -15.86 2.30 -27.71
CA LEU A 329 -15.41 1.08 -27.06
C LEU A 329 -16.18 -0.14 -27.58
N ARG A 330 -17.51 -0.03 -27.74
CA ARG A 330 -18.35 -1.11 -28.29
C ARG A 330 -18.02 -1.48 -29.74
N LYS A 331 -17.58 -0.52 -30.55
CA LYS A 331 -17.13 -0.76 -31.93
C LYS A 331 -15.69 -1.28 -32.02
N THR A 332 -14.96 -1.25 -30.92
CA THR A 332 -13.58 -1.74 -30.84
C THR A 332 -13.60 -3.24 -30.55
N THR A 333 -13.01 -4.05 -31.43
CA THR A 333 -13.04 -5.52 -31.34
C THR A 333 -12.56 -6.05 -29.99
N SER A 334 -11.60 -5.38 -29.35
CA SER A 334 -11.06 -5.77 -28.04
C SER A 334 -12.04 -5.60 -26.87
N PHE A 335 -13.09 -4.77 -27.02
CA PHE A 335 -14.04 -4.45 -25.94
C PHE A 335 -15.50 -4.72 -26.32
N GLN A 336 -15.73 -5.39 -27.44
CA GLN A 336 -17.07 -5.65 -27.94
C GLN A 336 -17.93 -6.38 -26.89
N GLU A 337 -17.34 -7.39 -26.23
CA GLU A 337 -17.98 -8.20 -25.20
C GLU A 337 -17.68 -7.76 -23.75
N THR A 338 -16.71 -6.85 -23.55
CA THR A 338 -16.34 -6.38 -22.21
C THR A 338 -17.52 -5.64 -21.56
N PRO A 339 -18.04 -6.03 -20.40
CA PRO A 339 -19.09 -5.30 -19.70
C PRO A 339 -18.71 -3.82 -19.47
N ILE A 340 -19.58 -2.90 -19.89
CA ILE A 340 -19.41 -1.45 -19.67
C ILE A 340 -20.55 -0.98 -18.77
N ILE A 341 -20.21 -0.55 -17.56
CA ILE A 341 -21.13 -0.08 -16.55
C ILE A 341 -21.03 1.44 -16.47
N ILE A 342 -22.14 2.13 -16.71
CA ILE A 342 -22.16 3.58 -16.68
C ILE A 342 -22.32 4.08 -15.23
N LEU A 343 -21.50 5.05 -14.86
CA LEU A 343 -21.65 5.85 -13.65
C LEU A 343 -22.32 7.18 -14.01
N THR A 344 -23.46 7.49 -13.39
CA THR A 344 -24.18 8.74 -13.64
C THR A 344 -24.57 9.44 -12.34
N GLY A 345 -24.35 10.75 -12.26
CA GLY A 345 -24.87 11.59 -11.19
C GLY A 345 -26.34 12.00 -11.37
N ASN A 346 -26.93 11.71 -12.55
CA ASN A 346 -28.29 12.07 -12.89
C ASN A 346 -29.14 10.80 -13.15
N ASP A 347 -30.13 10.58 -12.31
CA ASP A 347 -31.03 9.41 -12.36
C ASP A 347 -32.23 9.59 -13.32
N GLY A 348 -32.17 10.60 -14.20
CA GLY A 348 -33.23 10.92 -15.15
C GLY A 348 -33.55 9.77 -16.11
N VAL A 349 -34.84 9.52 -16.33
CA VAL A 349 -35.37 8.50 -17.26
C VAL A 349 -34.76 8.62 -18.67
N ILE A 350 -34.43 9.85 -19.10
CA ILE A 350 -33.87 10.16 -20.42
C ILE A 350 -32.44 9.61 -20.58
N ASP A 351 -31.60 9.72 -19.54
CA ASP A 351 -30.20 9.27 -19.59
C ASP A 351 -30.14 7.74 -19.62
N ARG A 352 -31.04 7.05 -18.89
CA ARG A 352 -31.16 5.58 -18.93
C ARG A 352 -31.61 5.06 -20.30
N VAL A 353 -32.51 5.76 -20.98
CA VAL A 353 -32.95 5.39 -22.34
C VAL A 353 -31.83 5.61 -23.35
N ARG A 354 -31.16 6.77 -23.31
CA ARG A 354 -30.05 7.08 -24.22
C ARG A 354 -28.87 6.12 -24.06
N ALA A 355 -28.54 5.77 -22.84
CA ALA A 355 -27.40 4.91 -22.60
C ALA A 355 -27.68 3.42 -22.90
N LYS A 356 -28.94 2.96 -22.85
CA LYS A 356 -29.31 1.67 -23.44
C LYS A 356 -29.06 1.63 -24.95
N LEU A 357 -29.22 2.76 -25.64
CA LEU A 357 -28.94 2.85 -27.09
C LEU A 357 -27.43 2.85 -27.41
N THR A 358 -26.56 3.16 -26.44
CA THR A 358 -25.09 3.15 -26.64
C THR A 358 -24.42 1.80 -26.32
N GLY A 359 -25.21 0.78 -25.99
CA GLY A 359 -24.71 -0.58 -25.74
C GLY A 359 -24.12 -0.81 -24.35
N ALA A 360 -24.41 0.04 -23.37
CA ALA A 360 -23.98 -0.19 -21.99
C ALA A 360 -24.65 -1.42 -21.38
N SER A 361 -23.92 -2.13 -20.53
CA SER A 361 -24.36 -3.37 -19.88
C SER A 361 -25.23 -3.09 -18.65
N GLU A 362 -24.93 -2.03 -17.89
CA GLU A 362 -25.68 -1.63 -16.68
C GLU A 362 -25.39 -0.16 -16.28
N PHE A 363 -26.12 0.31 -15.27
CA PHE A 363 -26.07 1.68 -14.74
C PHE A 363 -25.97 1.69 -13.23
N LEU A 364 -25.09 2.54 -12.70
CA LEU A 364 -24.99 2.85 -11.28
C LEU A 364 -25.04 4.37 -11.07
N GLY A 365 -25.70 4.77 -9.97
CA GLY A 365 -25.71 6.16 -9.52
C GLY A 365 -24.38 6.56 -8.90
N LYS A 366 -24.00 7.82 -9.07
CA LYS A 366 -22.91 8.47 -8.32
C LYS A 366 -23.49 9.14 -7.05
N PRO A 367 -22.84 9.01 -5.88
CA PRO A 367 -21.60 8.27 -5.63
C PRO A 367 -21.84 6.74 -5.68
N PRO A 368 -20.87 5.97 -6.17
CA PRO A 368 -21.02 4.52 -6.30
C PRO A 368 -21.08 3.86 -4.92
N GLU A 369 -22.18 3.18 -4.63
CA GLU A 369 -22.37 2.46 -3.37
C GLU A 369 -21.61 1.13 -3.38
N PRO A 370 -20.80 0.79 -2.35
CA PRO A 370 -19.97 -0.41 -2.33
C PRO A 370 -20.72 -1.70 -2.65
N GLN A 371 -21.88 -1.93 -2.03
CA GLN A 371 -22.67 -3.14 -2.25
C GLN A 371 -23.15 -3.28 -3.70
N LYS A 372 -23.61 -2.19 -4.32
CA LYS A 372 -24.10 -2.20 -5.70
C LYS A 372 -22.95 -2.42 -6.70
N VAL A 373 -21.79 -1.81 -6.45
CA VAL A 373 -20.59 -2.01 -7.27
C VAL A 373 -20.19 -3.48 -7.25
N LEU A 374 -20.08 -4.08 -6.07
CA LEU A 374 -19.67 -5.49 -5.94
C LEU A 374 -20.67 -6.46 -6.58
N GLN A 375 -21.97 -6.26 -6.37
CA GLN A 375 -23.01 -7.06 -7.03
C GLN A 375 -22.92 -6.96 -8.55
N THR A 376 -22.69 -5.75 -9.07
CA THR A 376 -22.57 -5.52 -10.52
C THR A 376 -21.34 -6.24 -11.07
N VAL A 377 -20.20 -6.12 -10.41
CA VAL A 377 -18.97 -6.81 -10.82
C VAL A 377 -19.15 -8.32 -10.79
N GLN A 378 -19.72 -8.87 -9.72
CA GLN A 378 -19.98 -10.31 -9.61
C GLN A 378 -20.93 -10.83 -10.69
N LYS A 379 -22.02 -10.09 -10.97
CA LYS A 379 -23.01 -10.41 -11.99
C LYS A 379 -22.40 -10.50 -13.39
N HIS A 380 -21.49 -9.58 -13.73
CA HIS A 380 -20.91 -9.50 -15.07
C HIS A 380 -19.61 -10.30 -15.24
N LEU A 381 -18.92 -10.64 -14.15
CA LEU A 381 -17.67 -11.42 -14.17
C LEU A 381 -17.82 -12.86 -13.64
N GLY A 382 -19.00 -13.27 -13.16
CA GLY A 382 -19.33 -14.67 -12.88
C GLY A 382 -18.81 -15.26 -11.57
N GLY A 383 -18.65 -14.47 -10.50
CA GLY A 383 -18.18 -14.99 -9.20
C GLY A 383 -19.29 -15.65 -8.36
N GLU A 384 -19.08 -16.88 -7.90
CA GLU A 384 -20.00 -17.58 -6.98
C GLU A 384 -20.16 -16.84 -5.65
N VAL A 385 -21.40 -16.73 -5.17
CA VAL A 385 -21.75 -16.19 -3.86
C VAL A 385 -21.44 -17.27 -2.81
N SER A 386 -20.49 -17.01 -1.91
CA SER A 386 -20.43 -17.76 -0.66
C SER A 386 -21.53 -17.21 0.25
N GLU A 387 -22.71 -17.86 0.21
CA GLU A 387 -23.78 -17.62 1.16
C GLU A 387 -23.28 -17.96 2.57
N THR A 388 -23.07 -16.93 3.39
CA THR A 388 -22.92 -17.13 4.82
C THR A 388 -24.31 -17.31 5.42
N ALA A 389 -24.57 -18.55 5.83
CA ALA A 389 -25.65 -19.06 6.67
C ALA A 389 -26.54 -17.98 7.32
N THR A 390 -27.76 -17.85 6.78
CA THR A 390 -28.94 -17.54 7.59
C THR A 390 -29.42 -18.86 8.20
N ASP A 391 -29.01 -19.12 9.45
CA ASP A 391 -29.79 -20.04 10.30
C ASP A 391 -29.72 -19.61 11.76
N SER A 392 -30.84 -19.09 12.25
CA SER A 392 -31.33 -19.32 13.61
C SER A 392 -32.76 -18.83 13.67
N GLY A 393 -33.66 -19.70 13.19
CA GLY A 393 -35.06 -19.65 13.58
C GLY A 393 -35.17 -19.87 15.09
N TYR A 394 -35.78 -18.92 15.79
CA TYR A 394 -36.49 -19.20 17.04
C TYR A 394 -37.97 -19.37 16.70
N ALA A 395 -38.40 -20.63 16.65
CA ALA A 395 -39.81 -20.98 16.63
C ALA A 395 -40.38 -20.78 18.03
N VAL A 396 -41.47 -20.02 18.08
CA VAL A 396 -42.44 -19.99 19.17
C VAL A 396 -43.34 -21.22 19.01
N ILE A 397 -43.37 -22.10 20.01
CA ILE A 397 -44.59 -22.71 20.57
C ILE A 397 -44.36 -22.92 22.07
#